data_AF-A0AAW2WZP8-F1
#
_entry.id   AF-A0AAW2WZP8-F1
#
_cell.length_a   1.000
_cell.length_b   1.000
_cell.length_c   1.000
_cell.angle_alpha   90.00
_cell.angle_beta   90.00
_cell.angle_gamma   90.00
#
_symmetry.space_group_name_H-M   'P 1'
#
loop_
_entity.id
_entity.type
_entity.pdbx_description
1 polymer ?
#
loop_
_entity_poly.entity_id
_entity_poly.type
_entity_poly.pdbx_seq_one_letter_code
_entity_poly.pdbx_strand_id
1 'polypeptide(L)'
;MATSVFTITLLAWFINIPRTTSANQEAKVFMVLMEDEPVVTMSSLRGSEDIAMYKKRMTEEHDVFLESVLEEGSYIKLYSYTHLLNGFAIYAKTEEEIVKQGS
;
A
#
# COMPACT_ATOMS: atom_id res chain seq x y z
N MET A 1 3.69 56.86 5.00
CA MET A 1 4.36 56.07 3.94
C MET A 1 4.91 54.73 4.44
N ALA A 2 5.40 54.62 5.69
CA ALA A 2 5.96 53.37 6.22
C ALA A 2 4.95 52.22 6.41
N THR A 3 3.70 52.50 6.77
CA THR A 3 2.67 51.47 7.03
C THR A 3 2.29 50.66 5.79
N SER A 4 2.27 51.29 4.61
CA SER A 4 1.92 50.65 3.34
C SER A 4 2.96 49.61 2.89
N VAL A 5 4.25 49.91 3.10
CA VAL A 5 5.34 49.00 2.73
C VAL A 5 5.30 47.73 3.59
N PHE A 6 5.06 47.87 4.90
CA PHE A 6 4.92 46.73 5.82
C PHE A 6 3.72 45.83 5.50
N THR A 7 2.60 46.38 5.04
CA THR A 7 1.45 45.57 4.65
C THR A 7 1.68 44.81 3.35
N ILE A 8 2.42 45.39 2.40
CA ILE A 8 2.71 44.76 1.10
C ILE A 8 3.71 43.62 1.26
N THR A 9 4.73 43.77 2.12
CA THR A 9 5.70 42.69 2.41
C THR A 9 5.05 41.52 3.15
N LEU A 10 4.12 41.78 4.06
CA LEU A 10 3.36 40.74 4.76
C LEU A 10 2.49 39.93 3.78
N LEU A 11 1.84 40.61 2.82
CA LEU A 11 1.01 39.94 1.80
C LEU A 11 1.85 39.07 0.85
N ALA A 12 3.05 39.51 0.49
CA ALA A 12 3.95 38.78 -0.40
C ALA A 12 4.40 37.43 0.19
N TRP A 13 4.55 37.35 1.52
CA TRP A 13 4.86 36.10 2.22
C TRP A 13 3.71 35.09 2.20
N PHE A 14 2.45 35.55 2.23
CA PHE A 14 1.29 34.66 2.11
C PHE A 14 1.10 34.11 0.70
N ILE A 15 1.46 34.89 -0.33
CA ILE A 15 1.33 34.47 -1.73
C ILE A 15 2.46 33.51 -2.13
N ASN A 16 3.64 33.64 -1.50
CA ASN A 16 4.82 32.82 -1.78
C ASN A 16 5.01 31.69 -0.76
N ILE A 17 3.93 31.22 -0.14
CA ILE A 17 3.94 29.87 0.42
C ILE A 17 4.05 28.96 -0.80
N PRO A 18 5.09 28.12 -0.94
CA PRO A 18 5.11 27.13 -2.00
C PRO A 18 3.84 26.32 -1.83
N ARG A 19 2.89 26.55 -2.75
CA ARG A 19 1.69 25.77 -2.89
C ARG A 19 2.23 24.38 -3.19
N THR A 20 2.33 23.55 -2.17
CA THR A 20 2.62 22.13 -2.32
C THR A 20 1.53 21.66 -3.27
N THR A 21 1.88 21.53 -4.55
CA THR A 21 1.05 20.87 -5.51
C THR A 21 0.95 19.48 -4.95
N SER A 22 -0.16 19.21 -4.26
CA SER A 22 -0.58 17.87 -3.92
C SER A 22 -0.65 17.20 -5.27
N ALA A 23 0.42 16.49 -5.62
CA ALA A 23 0.42 15.62 -6.77
C ALA A 23 -0.83 14.76 -6.56
N ASN A 24 -1.79 14.86 -7.48
CA ASN A 24 -2.84 13.87 -7.57
C ASN A 24 -2.12 12.58 -7.95
N GLN A 25 -1.55 11.91 -6.95
CA GLN A 25 -1.07 10.55 -7.05
C GLN A 25 -2.33 9.71 -7.08
N GLU A 26 -2.83 9.49 -8.29
CA GLU A 26 -3.81 8.47 -8.60
C GLU A 26 -3.39 7.20 -7.85
N ALA A 27 -4.21 6.75 -6.91
CA ALA A 27 -3.77 5.74 -5.97
C ALA A 27 -3.71 4.38 -6.68
N LYS A 28 -2.49 3.89 -6.93
CA LYS A 28 -2.28 2.63 -7.67
C LYS A 28 -2.32 1.47 -6.69
N VAL A 29 -3.50 0.87 -6.59
CA VAL A 29 -3.75 -0.31 -5.76
C VAL A 29 -3.66 -1.55 -6.64
N PHE A 30 -2.80 -2.48 -6.25
CA PHE A 30 -2.62 -3.76 -6.93
C PHE A 30 -3.08 -4.89 -6.02
N MET A 31 -3.70 -5.91 -6.62
CA MET A 31 -4.04 -7.15 -5.95
C MET A 31 -3.12 -8.25 -6.49
N VAL A 32 -2.31 -8.81 -5.60
CA VAL A 32 -1.45 -9.96 -5.92
C VAL A 32 -2.21 -11.21 -5.54
N LEU A 33 -2.46 -12.07 -6.52
CA LEU A 33 -3.05 -13.39 -6.35
C LEU A 33 -1.93 -14.43 -6.34
N MET A 34 -1.91 -15.27 -5.31
CA MET A 34 -0.95 -16.37 -5.19
C MET A 34 -1.61 -17.69 -5.58
N GLU A 35 -0.80 -18.65 -6.01
CA GLU A 35 -1.31 -19.93 -6.53
C GLU A 35 -1.83 -20.88 -5.44
N ASP A 36 -1.43 -20.73 -4.17
CA ASP A 36 -1.84 -21.69 -3.13
C ASP A 36 -3.32 -21.57 -2.74
N GLU A 37 -3.87 -22.68 -2.21
CA GLU A 37 -5.29 -22.84 -1.88
C GLU A 37 -5.76 -21.92 -0.71
N PRO A 38 -6.92 -21.24 -0.85
CA PRO A 38 -7.46 -20.36 0.17
C PRO A 38 -8.03 -21.10 1.41
N VAL A 39 -8.23 -20.40 2.54
CA VAL A 39 -8.78 -21.02 3.78
C VAL A 39 -10.14 -21.69 3.54
N VAL A 40 -10.98 -21.18 2.63
CA VAL A 40 -12.31 -21.76 2.40
C VAL A 40 -12.25 -23.25 2.03
N THR A 41 -11.22 -23.71 1.32
CA THR A 41 -11.03 -25.14 1.01
C THR A 41 -10.57 -25.97 2.22
N MET A 42 -9.89 -25.37 3.20
CA MET A 42 -9.49 -26.02 4.46
C MET A 42 -10.58 -26.01 5.54
N SER A 43 -11.40 -24.95 5.58
CA SER A 43 -12.36 -24.69 6.67
C SER A 43 -13.53 -25.66 6.73
N SER A 44 -13.87 -26.31 5.62
CA SER A 44 -14.91 -27.34 5.57
C SER A 44 -14.53 -28.62 6.31
N LEU A 45 -13.23 -28.80 6.64
CA LEU A 45 -12.68 -30.04 7.19
C LEU A 45 -11.95 -29.88 8.53
N ARG A 46 -11.83 -28.65 9.07
CA ARG A 46 -10.96 -28.36 10.24
C ARG A 46 -11.58 -27.46 11.32
N GLY A 47 -11.04 -27.56 12.54
CA GLY A 47 -11.48 -26.78 13.70
C GLY A 47 -11.08 -25.30 13.64
N SER A 48 -11.67 -24.46 14.48
CA SER A 48 -11.45 -23.00 14.50
C SER A 48 -10.00 -22.59 14.79
N GLU A 49 -9.28 -23.34 15.63
CA GLU A 49 -7.89 -23.09 15.97
C GLU A 49 -6.95 -23.36 14.79
N ASP A 50 -7.15 -24.46 14.07
CA ASP A 50 -6.43 -24.79 12.83
C ASP A 50 -6.63 -23.70 11.77
N ILE A 51 -7.87 -23.18 11.66
CA ILE A 51 -8.21 -22.10 10.74
C ILE A 51 -7.46 -20.82 11.09
N ALA A 52 -7.36 -20.48 12.38
CA ALA A 52 -6.63 -19.28 12.82
C ALA A 52 -5.12 -19.40 12.56
N MET A 53 -4.54 -20.57 12.85
CA MET A 53 -3.13 -20.85 12.60
C MET A 53 -2.79 -20.80 11.11
N TYR A 54 -3.65 -21.38 10.27
CA TYR A 54 -3.49 -21.34 8.82
C TYR A 54 -3.55 -19.91 8.26
N LYS A 55 -4.53 -19.09 8.70
CA LYS A 55 -4.60 -17.67 8.31
C LYS A 55 -3.35 -16.87 8.71
N LYS A 56 -2.81 -17.14 9.90
CA LYS A 56 -1.58 -16.49 10.38
C LYS A 56 -0.41 -16.85 9.46
N ARG A 57 -0.21 -18.14 9.21
CA ARG A 57 0.84 -18.63 8.30
C ARG A 57 0.72 -18.02 6.91
N MET A 58 -0.48 -17.99 6.32
CA MET A 58 -0.69 -17.44 4.99
C MET A 58 -0.41 -15.94 4.93
N THR A 59 -0.72 -15.23 6.02
CA THR A 59 -0.36 -13.80 6.14
C THR A 59 1.15 -13.58 6.21
N GLU A 60 1.88 -14.45 6.93
CA GLU A 60 3.35 -14.42 6.99
C GLU A 60 3.97 -14.75 5.62
N GLU A 61 3.42 -15.73 4.89
CA GLU A 61 3.83 -16.05 3.52
C GLU A 61 3.62 -14.85 2.57
N HIS A 62 2.52 -14.11 2.71
CA HIS A 62 2.34 -12.85 1.97
C HIS A 62 3.41 -11.80 2.28
N ASP A 63 3.80 -11.65 3.56
CA ASP A 63 4.81 -10.67 3.97
C ASP A 63 6.18 -11.06 3.39
N VAL A 64 6.57 -12.32 3.53
CA VAL A 64 7.83 -12.86 2.98
C VAL A 64 7.89 -12.71 1.46
N PHE A 65 6.80 -13.04 0.75
CA PHE A 65 6.74 -12.88 -0.70
C PHE A 65 6.90 -11.42 -1.10
N LEU A 66 6.15 -10.53 -0.44
CA LEU A 66 6.17 -9.10 -0.73
C LEU A 66 7.56 -8.48 -0.51
N GLU A 67 8.22 -8.80 0.60
CA GLU A 67 9.59 -8.36 0.92
C GLU A 67 10.62 -8.94 -0.06
N SER A 68 10.36 -10.12 -0.64
CA SER A 68 11.27 -10.73 -1.62
C SER A 68 11.19 -10.11 -3.02
N VAL A 69 10.05 -9.50 -3.37
CA VAL A 69 9.78 -8.99 -4.72
C VAL A 69 9.94 -7.47 -4.82
N LEU A 70 9.58 -6.73 -3.77
CA LEU A 70 9.59 -5.28 -3.78
C LEU A 70 10.56 -4.71 -2.74
N GLU A 71 11.19 -3.60 -3.10
CA GLU A 71 12.10 -2.89 -2.20
C GLU A 71 11.33 -2.28 -1.02
N GLU A 72 11.94 -2.31 0.17
CA GLU A 72 11.33 -1.73 1.37
C GLU A 72 11.00 -0.24 1.15
N GLY A 73 9.76 0.13 1.43
CA GLY A 73 9.28 1.51 1.28
C GLY A 73 8.76 1.87 -0.11
N SER A 74 8.92 1.02 -1.13
CA SER A 74 8.28 1.20 -2.46
C SER A 74 6.76 0.93 -2.44
N TYR A 75 6.29 0.19 -1.44
CA TYR A 75 4.89 -0.20 -1.28
C TYR A 75 4.36 0.09 0.12
N ILE A 76 3.03 0.05 0.25
CA ILE A 76 2.31 -0.07 1.52
C ILE A 76 1.37 -1.26 1.40
N LYS A 77 1.55 -2.27 2.23
CA LYS A 77 0.61 -3.39 2.30
C LYS A 77 -0.69 -2.91 2.92
N LEU A 78 -1.79 -3.08 2.19
CA LEU A 78 -3.11 -2.65 2.62
C LEU A 78 -3.86 -3.77 3.34
N TYR A 79 -3.81 -5.00 2.80
CA TYR A 79 -4.59 -6.12 3.33
C TYR A 79 -4.07 -7.49 2.86
N SER A 80 -4.23 -8.52 3.70
CA SER A 80 -4.01 -9.94 3.34
C SER A 80 -5.35 -10.66 3.18
N TYR A 81 -5.65 -11.11 1.97
CA TYR A 81 -6.79 -11.98 1.71
C TYR A 81 -6.44 -13.41 2.08
N THR A 82 -7.15 -13.95 3.06
CA THR A 82 -6.91 -15.33 3.49
C THR A 82 -8.08 -16.27 3.30
N HIS A 83 -9.29 -15.73 3.17
CA HIS A 83 -10.50 -16.54 3.26
C HIS A 83 -10.96 -17.10 1.92
N LEU A 84 -11.31 -16.22 0.99
CA LEU A 84 -11.91 -16.59 -0.30
C LEU A 84 -10.87 -16.81 -1.40
N LEU A 85 -9.75 -16.09 -1.30
CA LEU A 85 -8.62 -16.17 -2.20
C LEU A 85 -7.35 -16.01 -1.38
N ASN A 86 -6.26 -16.56 -1.91
CA ASN A 86 -4.92 -16.42 -1.37
C ASN A 86 -4.21 -15.27 -2.10
N GLY A 87 -3.79 -14.26 -1.36
CA GLY A 87 -3.22 -13.05 -1.94
C GLY A 87 -3.31 -11.83 -1.05
N PHE A 88 -2.82 -10.70 -1.54
CA PHE A 88 -2.77 -9.46 -0.76
C PHE A 88 -2.90 -8.22 -1.65
N ALA A 89 -3.34 -7.12 -1.05
CA ALA A 89 -3.45 -5.82 -1.71
C ALA A 89 -2.31 -4.90 -1.27
N ILE A 90 -1.71 -4.21 -2.23
CA ILE A 90 -0.68 -3.20 -1.99
C ILE A 90 -1.06 -1.87 -2.63
N TYR A 91 -0.63 -0.79 -2.00
CA TYR A 91 -0.51 0.51 -2.63
C TYR A 91 0.93 0.70 -3.08
N ALA A 92 1.13 0.99 -4.36
CA ALA A 92 2.44 1.27 -4.92
C ALA A 92 2.71 2.78 -4.91
N LYS A 93 3.85 3.19 -4.36
CA LYS A 93 4.22 4.61 -4.37
C LYS A 93 4.68 5.08 -5.75
N THR A 94 5.27 4.18 -6.53
CA THR A 94 5.61 4.43 -7.94
C THR A 94 5.19 3.25 -8.82
N GLU A 95 4.86 3.53 -10.07
CA GLU A 95 4.37 2.53 -11.03
C GLU A 95 5.51 1.73 -11.68
N GLU A 96 6.69 2.33 -11.78
CA GLU A 96 7.88 1.75 -12.42
C GLU A 96 8.49 0.59 -11.60
N GLU A 97 8.25 0.56 -10.29
CA GLU A 97 8.79 -0.48 -9.39
C GLU A 97 8.07 -1.83 -9.55
N ILE A 98 6.81 -1.83 -9.98
CA ILE A 98 6.03 -3.07 -10.15
C ILE A 98 6.26 -3.70 -11.53
N VAL A 99 6.45 -2.89 -12.57
CA VAL A 99 6.56 -3.36 -13.96
C VAL A 99 7.90 -4.06 -14.25
N LYS A 100 8.96 -3.78 -13.48
CA LYS A 100 10.29 -4.40 -13.69
C LYS A 100 10.35 -5.90 -13.37
N GLN A 101 9.42 -6.41 -12.57
CA GLN A 101 9.41 -7.80 -12.10
C GLN A 101 8.46 -8.70 -12.92
N GLY A 102 7.67 -8.13 -13.83
CA GLY A 102 6.66 -8.85 -14.64
C GLY A 102 7.05 -9.09 -16.10
N SER A 103 8.32 -8.86 -16.49
CA SER A 103 8.83 -9.10 -17.85
C SER A 103 9.85 -10.21 -17.91
#